data_AF-A0A955MS87-F1
#
_entry.id   AF-A0A955MS87-F1
#
_cell.length_a   1.000
_cell.length_b   1.000
_cell.length_c   1.000
_cell.angle_alpha   90.00
_cell.angle_beta   90.00
_cell.angle_gamma   90.00
#
_symmetry.space_group_name_H-M   'P 1'
#
loop_
_entity.id
_entity.type
_entity.pdbx_description
1 polymer ?
#
loop_
_entity_poly.entity_id
_entity_poly.type
_entity_poly.pdbx_seq_one_letter_code
_entity_poly.pdbx_strand_id
1 'polypeptide(L)'
;SCAPIVLFFTLTGADYDFLKLLHVTIFAFSGAWGMAGLWRGLQAMCEKSELYPKQAIKILRVWVLVFAFVGTQMAWSLRPFIGSPGMEFQIFRTEQTGNFYQAVWQSIAKLSDVD
;
A
#
# COMPACT_ATOMS: atom_id res chain seq x y z
N SER A 1 15.40 4.62 3.83
CA SER A 1 15.19 3.31 3.20
C SER A 1 14.87 2.31 4.29
N CYS A 2 13.76 1.57 4.19
CA CYS A 2 13.38 0.53 5.17
C CYS A 2 13.88 -0.88 4.78
N ALA A 3 14.71 -0.98 3.73
CA ALA A 3 15.21 -2.23 3.21
C ALA A 3 16.00 -3.09 4.22
N PRO A 4 16.86 -2.53 5.11
CA PRO A 4 17.58 -3.33 6.10
C PRO A 4 16.66 -4.01 7.11
N ILE A 5 15.56 -3.36 7.49
CA ILE A 5 14.57 -3.90 8.43
C ILE A 5 13.83 -5.08 7.80
N VAL A 6 13.37 -4.92 6.56
CA VAL A 6 12.73 -6.01 5.81
C VAL A 6 13.68 -7.20 5.64
N LEU A 7 14.93 -6.94 5.27
CA LEU A 7 15.95 -7.97 5.09
C LEU A 7 16.23 -8.74 6.39
N PHE A 8 16.37 -8.03 7.51
CA PHE A 8 16.58 -8.63 8.82
C PHE A 8 15.47 -9.63 9.16
N PHE A 9 14.20 -9.21 9.12
CA PHE A 9 13.08 -10.09 9.44
C PHE A 9 12.89 -11.24 8.45
N THR A 10 13.29 -11.05 7.19
CA THR A 10 13.28 -12.13 6.18
C THR A 10 14.34 -13.19 6.53
N LEU A 11 15.53 -12.78 6.94
CA LEU A 11 16.63 -13.69 7.31
C LEU A 11 16.38 -14.40 8.65
N THR A 12 15.67 -13.77 9.58
CA THR A 12 15.32 -14.36 10.87
C THR A 12 14.21 -15.42 10.76
N GLY A 13 13.62 -15.64 9.58
CA GLY A 13 12.55 -16.63 9.38
C GLY A 13 11.21 -16.23 10.01
N ALA A 14 10.92 -14.92 10.05
CA ALA A 14 9.63 -14.43 10.56
C ALA A 14 8.46 -14.94 9.70
N ASP A 15 7.28 -15.07 10.31
CA ASP A 15 6.09 -15.55 9.64
C ASP A 15 5.77 -14.73 8.37
N TYR A 16 5.31 -15.41 7.32
CA TYR A 16 5.00 -14.79 6.03
C TYR A 16 3.91 -13.70 6.16
N ASP A 17 2.93 -13.90 7.05
CA ASP A 17 1.87 -12.91 7.31
C ASP A 17 2.43 -11.66 7.99
N PHE A 18 3.42 -11.81 8.87
CA PHE A 18 4.14 -10.67 9.46
C PHE A 18 4.91 -9.88 8.40
N LEU A 19 5.67 -10.57 7.55
CA LEU A 19 6.43 -9.93 6.45
C LEU A 19 5.50 -9.19 5.48
N LYS A 20 4.34 -9.77 5.17
CA LYS A 20 3.32 -9.15 4.31
C LYS A 20 2.76 -7.87 4.91
N LEU A 21 2.43 -7.86 6.21
CA LEU A 21 1.96 -6.65 6.90
C LEU A 21 3.04 -5.58 7.04
N LEU A 22 4.29 -5.98 7.26
CA LEU A 22 5.42 -5.05 7.34
C LEU A 22 5.57 -4.25 6.04
N HIS A 23 5.53 -4.92 4.88
CA HIS A 23 5.58 -4.25 3.58
C HIS A 23 4.40 -3.31 3.37
N VAL A 24 3.17 -3.77 3.65
CA VAL A 24 1.96 -2.95 3.54
C VAL A 24 2.10 -1.67 4.38
N THR A 25 2.64 -1.79 5.58
CA THR A 25 2.84 -0.68 6.51
C THR A 25 3.88 0.32 5.97
N ILE A 26 5.04 -0.16 5.53
CA ILE A 26 6.10 0.68 4.95
C ILE A 26 5.58 1.45 3.73
N PHE A 27 4.88 0.77 2.81
CA PHE A 27 4.34 1.41 1.62
C PHE A 27 3.22 2.40 1.94
N ALA A 28 2.34 2.08 2.90
CA ALA A 28 1.28 2.99 3.34
C ALA A 28 1.87 4.28 3.94
N PHE A 29 2.87 4.17 4.82
CA PHE A 29 3.54 5.33 5.39
C PHE A 29 4.26 6.18 4.34
N SER A 30 5.00 5.54 3.44
CA SER A 30 5.70 6.22 2.35
C SER A 30 4.72 6.96 1.42
N GLY A 31 3.62 6.28 1.03
CA GLY A 31 2.57 6.85 0.20
C GLY A 31 1.86 8.02 0.87
N ALA A 32 1.55 7.92 2.16
CA ALA A 32 0.93 9.01 2.93
C ALA A 32 1.84 10.25 2.99
N TRP A 33 3.15 10.05 3.18
CA TRP A 33 4.11 11.15 3.20
C TRP A 33 4.25 11.82 1.82
N GLY A 34 4.31 11.04 0.75
CA GLY A 34 4.31 11.54 -0.63
C GLY A 34 3.04 12.33 -0.95
N MET A 35 1.88 11.82 -0.54
CA MET A 35 0.59 12.49 -0.73
C MET A 35 0.50 13.81 0.05
N ALA A 36 1.04 13.85 1.28
CA ALA A 36 1.12 15.08 2.06
C ALA A 36 2.02 16.13 1.38
N GLY A 37 3.11 15.70 0.75
CA GLY A 37 3.96 16.56 -0.09
C GLY A 37 3.20 17.14 -1.30
N LEU A 38 2.50 16.28 -2.04
CA LEU A 38 1.69 16.71 -3.19
C LEU A 38 0.60 17.70 -2.79
N TRP A 39 -0.07 17.44 -1.67
CA TRP A 39 -1.11 18.33 -1.14
C TRP A 39 -0.57 19.73 -0.83
N ARG A 40 0.60 19.80 -0.15
CA ARG A 40 1.27 21.08 0.13
C ARG A 40 1.69 21.79 -1.15
N GLY A 41 2.24 21.06 -2.13
CA GLY A 41 2.63 21.61 -3.43
C GLY A 41 1.45 22.20 -4.19
N LEU A 42 0.33 21.49 -4.22
CA LEU A 42 -0.91 21.96 -4.86
C LEU A 42 -1.45 23.23 -4.20
N GLN A 43 -1.47 23.28 -2.87
CA GLN A 43 -1.89 24.47 -2.13
C GLN A 43 -1.01 25.68 -2.47
N ALA A 44 0.32 25.49 -2.49
CA ALA A 44 1.26 26.56 -2.84
C ALA A 44 1.11 27.05 -4.29
N MET A 45 0.76 26.16 -5.23
CA MET A 45 0.52 26.55 -6.64
C MET A 45 -0.83 27.25 -6.82
N CYS A 46 -1.87 26.83 -6.10
CA CYS A 46 -3.19 27.48 -6.13
C CYS A 46 -3.14 28.89 -5.54
N GLU A 47 -2.35 29.11 -4.49
CA GLU A 47 -2.24 30.43 -3.85
C GLU A 47 -1.59 31.48 -4.77
N LYS A 48 -0.69 31.04 -5.66
CA LYS A 48 -0.07 31.92 -6.68
C LYS A 48 -0.93 32.13 -7.93
N SER A 49 -1.96 31.32 -8.12
CA SER A 49 -2.76 31.31 -9.33
C SER A 49 -4.18 31.77 -8.99
N GLU A 50 -4.46 33.07 -9.14
CA GLU A 50 -5.80 33.68 -8.91
C GLU A 50 -6.96 32.99 -9.67
N LEU A 51 -6.65 32.05 -10.56
CA LEU A 51 -7.60 31.30 -11.39
C LEU A 51 -8.11 29.98 -10.81
N TYR A 52 -7.61 29.47 -9.67
CA TYR A 52 -8.01 28.13 -9.20
C TYR A 52 -9.19 28.16 -8.22
N PRO A 53 -10.41 27.74 -8.64
CA PRO A 53 -11.56 27.67 -7.75
C PRO A 53 -11.31 26.61 -6.66
N LYS A 54 -11.58 26.97 -5.38
CA LYS A 54 -11.49 26.06 -4.22
C LYS A 54 -12.27 24.75 -4.42
N GLN A 55 -13.25 24.73 -5.35
CA GLN A 55 -13.96 23.53 -5.80
C GLN A 55 -13.02 22.48 -6.43
N ALA A 56 -12.01 22.86 -7.21
CA ALA A 56 -11.10 21.93 -7.89
C ALA A 56 -10.27 21.11 -6.89
N ILE A 57 -9.83 21.73 -5.79
CA ILE A 57 -9.07 21.04 -4.72
C ILE A 57 -9.95 19.98 -4.02
N LYS A 58 -11.24 20.28 -3.80
CA LYS A 58 -12.19 19.30 -3.23
C LYS A 58 -12.37 18.10 -4.15
N ILE A 59 -12.56 18.35 -5.44
CA ILE A 59 -12.69 17.29 -6.46
C ILE A 59 -11.43 16.43 -6.48
N LEU A 60 -10.25 17.05 -6.53
CA LEU A 60 -8.98 16.32 -6.52
C LEU A 60 -8.81 15.45 -5.26
N ARG A 61 -9.21 15.93 -4.08
CA ARG A 61 -9.18 15.14 -2.85
C ARG A 61 -10.02 13.87 -2.95
N VAL A 62 -11.23 13.97 -3.51
CA VAL A 62 -12.10 12.81 -3.74
C VAL A 62 -11.46 11.86 -4.74
N TRP A 63 -10.89 12.38 -5.84
CA TRP A 63 -10.19 11.57 -6.83
C TRP A 63 -8.99 10.83 -6.26
N VAL A 64 -8.19 11.47 -5.41
CA VAL A 64 -7.07 10.82 -4.71
C VAL A 64 -7.55 9.65 -3.86
N LEU A 65 -8.67 9.81 -3.13
CA LEU A 65 -9.23 8.73 -2.32
C LEU A 65 -9.71 7.56 -3.19
N VAL A 66 -10.40 7.85 -4.29
CA VAL A 66 -10.87 6.82 -5.24
C VAL A 66 -9.68 6.10 -5.87
N PHE A 67 -8.66 6.83 -6.33
CA PHE A 67 -7.46 6.23 -6.90
C PHE A 67 -6.65 5.44 -5.89
N ALA A 68 -6.59 5.86 -4.62
CA ALA A 68 -5.95 5.08 -3.57
C ALA A 68 -6.68 3.75 -3.34
N PHE A 69 -8.02 3.79 -3.30
CA PHE A 69 -8.85 2.60 -3.11
C PHE A 69 -8.74 1.63 -4.30
N VAL A 70 -8.97 2.11 -5.52
CA VAL A 70 -8.90 1.31 -6.75
C VAL A 70 -7.46 0.85 -7.01
N GLY A 71 -6.49 1.74 -6.85
CA GLY A 71 -5.08 1.45 -7.03
C GLY A 71 -4.56 0.37 -6.09
N THR A 72 -5.05 0.33 -4.85
CA THR A 72 -4.72 -0.73 -3.88
C THR A 72 -5.21 -2.09 -4.36
N GLN A 73 -6.43 -2.17 -4.88
CA GLN A 73 -6.98 -3.42 -5.42
C GLN A 73 -6.26 -3.85 -6.70
N MET A 74 -5.94 -2.91 -7.59
CA MET A 74 -5.16 -3.19 -8.79
C MET A 74 -3.73 -3.65 -8.43
N ALA A 75 -3.09 -3.01 -7.47
CA ALA A 75 -1.78 -3.40 -6.96
C ALA A 75 -1.82 -4.79 -6.34
N TRP A 76 -2.92 -5.16 -5.67
CA TRP A 76 -3.17 -6.51 -5.17
C TRP A 76 -3.30 -7.54 -6.30
N SER A 77 -4.08 -7.24 -7.32
CA SER A 77 -4.25 -8.11 -8.50
C SER A 77 -2.96 -8.30 -9.30
N LEU A 78 -2.11 -7.28 -9.37
CA LEU A 78 -0.85 -7.33 -10.10
C LEU A 78 0.28 -8.06 -9.34
N ARG A 79 0.17 -8.27 -8.03
CA ARG A 79 1.28 -8.61 -7.12
C ARG A 79 2.25 -9.66 -7.72
N PRO A 80 3.47 -9.25 -8.12
CA PRO A 80 4.56 -10.18 -8.32
C PRO A 80 5.08 -10.57 -6.93
N PHE A 81 4.49 -11.61 -6.34
CA PHE A 81 4.85 -12.06 -4.99
C PHE A 81 6.24 -12.70 -4.99
N ILE A 82 7.21 -12.00 -4.41
CA ILE A 82 8.54 -12.55 -4.10
C ILE A 82 8.43 -13.26 -2.74
N GLY A 83 8.75 -14.55 -2.69
CA GLY A 83 9.10 -15.22 -1.42
C GLY A 83 7.97 -15.84 -0.58
N SER A 84 6.91 -16.41 -1.16
CA SER A 84 6.08 -17.36 -0.39
C SER A 84 6.87 -18.67 -0.16
N PRO A 85 7.14 -19.08 1.09
CA PRO A 85 7.82 -20.36 1.36
C PRO A 85 6.95 -21.52 0.84
N GLY A 86 7.42 -22.23 -0.18
CA GLY A 86 6.76 -23.44 -0.70
C GLY A 86 5.91 -23.29 -1.98
N MET A 87 5.86 -22.12 -2.64
CA MET A 87 5.27 -22.00 -3.99
C MET A 87 6.27 -21.48 -5.02
N GLU A 88 6.16 -21.98 -6.25
CA GLU A 88 6.97 -21.51 -7.37
C GLU A 88 6.73 -20.02 -7.66
N PHE A 89 7.79 -19.34 -8.09
CA PHE A 89 7.72 -17.96 -8.51
C PHE A 89 6.85 -17.85 -9.77
N GLN A 90 5.74 -17.14 -9.66
CA GLN A 90 4.85 -16.82 -10.79
C GLN A 90 4.72 -15.30 -10.90
N ILE A 91 4.94 -14.79 -12.11
CA ILE A 91 4.86 -13.34 -12.40
C ILE A 91 3.41 -12.85 -12.29
N PHE A 92 2.45 -13.67 -12.73
CA PHE A 92 1.01 -13.44 -12.59
C PHE A 92 0.37 -14.70 -12.00
N ARG A 93 -0.27 -14.59 -10.84
CA ARG A 93 -1.07 -15.69 -10.29
C ARG A 93 -2.46 -15.64 -10.92
N THR A 94 -2.79 -16.64 -11.73
CA THR A 94 -4.05 -16.71 -12.50
C THR A 94 -5.30 -16.89 -11.62
N GLU A 95 -5.16 -17.47 -10.42
CA GLU A 95 -6.29 -17.92 -9.58
C GLU A 95 -6.06 -17.60 -8.09
N GLN A 96 -6.08 -16.31 -7.71
CA GLN A 96 -6.24 -15.94 -6.29
C GLN A 96 -7.50 -15.09 -6.12
N THR A 97 -8.60 -15.78 -5.80
CA THR A 97 -9.90 -15.23 -5.41
C THR A 97 -9.81 -14.60 -4.01
N GLY A 98 -9.54 -13.30 -3.94
CA GLY A 98 -9.52 -12.57 -2.68
C GLY A 98 -9.31 -11.07 -2.84
N ASN A 99 -9.84 -10.29 -1.91
CA ASN A 99 -9.66 -8.85 -1.85
C ASN A 99 -8.41 -8.48 -1.02
N PHE A 100 -7.68 -7.43 -1.39
CA PHE A 100 -6.58 -6.87 -0.57
C PHE A 100 -6.99 -6.73 0.90
N TYR A 101 -8.17 -6.15 1.14
CA TYR A 101 -8.64 -5.85 2.49
C TYR A 101 -8.86 -7.12 3.32
N GLN A 102 -9.44 -8.17 2.72
CA GLN A 102 -9.63 -9.46 3.39
C GLN A 102 -8.28 -10.09 3.74
N ALA A 103 -7.33 -10.01 2.82
CA ALA A 103 -6.03 -10.62 3.01
C ALA A 103 -5.17 -9.90 4.05
N VAL A 104 -5.33 -8.59 4.23
CA VAL A 104 -4.71 -7.85 5.35
C VAL A 104 -5.39 -8.23 6.66
N TRP A 105 -6.72 -8.27 6.69
CA TRP A 105 -7.48 -8.65 7.88
C TRP A 105 -7.12 -10.06 8.37
N GLN A 106 -7.07 -11.04 7.46
CA GLN A 106 -6.67 -12.41 7.79
C GLN A 106 -5.26 -12.49 8.34
N SER A 107 -4.30 -11.77 7.74
CA SER A 107 -2.93 -11.73 8.25
C SER A 107 -2.84 -11.10 9.65
N ILE A 108 -3.66 -10.08 9.95
CA ILE A 108 -3.76 -9.48 11.29
C ILE A 108 -4.41 -10.46 12.28
N ALA A 109 -5.54 -11.06 11.92
CA ALA A 109 -6.27 -12.00 12.76
C ALA A 109 -5.39 -13.21 13.12
N LYS A 110 -4.69 -13.77 12.14
CA LYS A 110 -3.78 -14.90 12.36
C LYS A 110 -2.64 -14.56 13.31
N LEU A 111 -2.09 -13.35 13.25
CA LEU A 111 -1.06 -12.91 14.21
C LEU A 111 -1.61 -12.63 15.60
N SER A 112 -2.88 -12.25 15.71
CA SER A 112 -3.56 -12.00 16.99
C SER A 112 -4.08 -13.28 17.66
N ASP A 113 -4.27 -14.37 16.89
CA ASP A 113 -4.75 -15.68 17.37
C ASP A 113 -3.60 -16.58 17.83
N VAL A 114 -2.34 -16.18 17.60
CA VAL A 114 -1.15 -16.79 18.22
C VAL A 114 -1.02 -16.25 19.65
N ASP A 115 -1.91 -16.71 20.52
CA ASP A 115 -1.76 -16.74 21.99
C ASP A 115 -1.54 -18.20 22.45
#